data_AF-Q5QJA4-F1
#
_entry.id   AF-Q5QJA4-F1
#
_cell.length_a   1.000
_cell.length_b   1.000
_cell.length_c   1.000
_cell.angle_alpha   90.00
_cell.angle_beta   90.00
_cell.angle_gamma   90.00
#
_symmetry.space_group_name_H-M   'P 1'
#
loop_
_entity.id
_entity.type
_entity.pdbx_description
1 polymer ?
#
loop_
_entity_poly.entity_id
_entity_poly.type
_entity_poly.pdbx_seq_one_letter_code
_entity_poly.pdbx_strand_id
1 'polypeptide(L)'
;MTSLLHPLTSFSLSPSPPPPLSSSSSSTITITCALPSNLRSSDRRRLRTTSKPYTWTSGLPKRSFVLRSTLDEVSVLDPPPPPEDSTADLLSSLKLKLLSAVSGLNRGLAAIEDDLQKADAAAKELEAAGGTVDLSIDLDKLQGRWKLIYSSAFSSRTLGGSRPGPPTGRLLPITLGQVFQRIDIVSKDFDNIVDLQIGVPWPLPPIELTATLAHKFELIGTSSIKITFEKTTVKTTGNLSQLPPLEVPRIPDALRPPSNTGSGEFEVTYLDADTRITRGDRGELRVFVIA
;
A
#
# COMPACT_ATOMS: atom_id res chain seq x y z
N MET A 1 -10.31 79.55 -70.34
CA MET A 1 -11.78 79.57 -70.46
C MET A 1 -12.31 78.42 -69.61
N THR A 2 -13.11 78.75 -68.58
CA THR A 2 -14.33 78.05 -68.11
C THR A 2 -14.32 76.50 -67.97
N SER A 3 -14.83 75.82 -66.94
CA SER A 3 -15.52 76.15 -65.68
C SER A 3 -15.73 74.82 -64.92
N LEU A 4 -15.65 74.89 -63.58
CA LEU A 4 -16.53 74.28 -62.55
C LEU A 4 -17.35 73.00 -62.87
N LEU A 5 -17.23 71.96 -62.03
CA LEU A 5 -18.19 71.62 -60.94
C LEU A 5 -17.78 70.36 -60.14
N HIS A 6 -17.83 70.50 -58.81
CA HIS A 6 -17.71 69.51 -57.71
C HIS A 6 -19.06 68.75 -57.46
N PRO A 7 -19.29 67.99 -56.36
CA PRO A 7 -18.51 66.96 -55.63
C PRO A 7 -19.39 65.73 -55.22
N LEU A 8 -18.78 64.68 -54.64
CA LEU A 8 -19.30 63.93 -53.47
C LEU A 8 -18.06 63.31 -52.77
N THR A 9 -17.55 63.87 -51.67
CA THR A 9 -17.77 63.44 -50.25
C THR A 9 -17.75 61.92 -50.03
N SER A 10 -17.10 61.30 -49.05
CA SER A 10 -16.05 61.60 -48.05
C SER A 10 -16.02 60.39 -47.10
N PHE A 11 -14.88 60.17 -46.42
CA PHE A 11 -14.63 59.26 -45.28
C PHE A 11 -14.42 57.77 -45.62
N SER A 12 -13.34 57.07 -45.29
CA SER A 12 -12.32 57.07 -44.21
C SER A 12 -12.45 55.77 -43.42
N LEU A 13 -11.30 55.22 -43.03
CA LEU A 13 -11.04 54.17 -42.02
C LEU A 13 -11.03 52.71 -42.49
N SER A 14 -9.83 52.26 -42.85
CA SER A 14 -9.27 51.00 -42.35
C SER A 14 -9.24 51.03 -40.81
N PRO A 15 -9.50 49.90 -40.12
CA PRO A 15 -8.36 49.20 -39.52
C PRO A 15 -8.47 47.66 -39.47
N SER A 16 -7.30 47.03 -39.61
CA SER A 16 -6.70 45.84 -38.95
C SER A 16 -7.53 44.85 -38.07
N PRO A 17 -7.02 43.61 -37.87
CA PRO A 17 -7.77 42.35 -37.77
C PRO A 17 -8.35 42.03 -36.37
N PRO A 18 -9.25 41.04 -36.26
CA PRO A 18 -9.97 40.75 -35.02
C PRO A 18 -9.13 40.04 -33.93
N PRO A 19 -9.47 40.26 -32.64
CA PRO A 19 -8.87 39.63 -31.46
C PRO A 19 -9.45 38.22 -31.16
N PRO A 20 -8.87 37.45 -30.21
CA PRO A 20 -9.23 36.06 -29.97
C PRO A 20 -10.54 35.92 -29.19
N LEU A 21 -11.37 34.94 -29.61
CA LEU A 21 -12.60 34.56 -28.94
C LEU A 21 -12.29 33.84 -27.62
N SER A 22 -12.57 34.53 -26.53
CA SER A 22 -12.85 33.96 -25.22
C SER A 22 -14.36 33.93 -25.05
N SER A 23 -14.95 32.77 -24.81
CA SER A 23 -16.31 32.69 -24.29
C SER A 23 -16.45 31.48 -23.36
N SER A 24 -16.51 31.78 -22.07
CA SER A 24 -17.12 30.98 -21.04
C SER A 24 -18.51 30.52 -21.46
N SER A 25 -18.85 29.28 -21.17
CA SER A 25 -20.24 28.87 -20.96
C SER A 25 -20.28 27.86 -19.84
N SER A 26 -20.74 28.35 -18.69
CA SER A 26 -21.23 27.56 -17.57
C SER A 26 -22.42 26.73 -18.02
N SER A 27 -22.43 25.45 -17.68
CA SER A 27 -23.63 24.62 -17.77
C SER A 27 -23.69 23.75 -16.51
N THR A 28 -24.65 24.13 -15.68
CA THR A 28 -25.08 23.56 -14.43
C THR A 28 -25.51 22.10 -14.62
N ILE A 29 -24.84 21.17 -13.93
CA ILE A 29 -25.37 19.82 -13.71
C ILE A 29 -25.66 19.68 -12.22
N THR A 30 -26.95 19.54 -11.93
CA THR A 30 -27.53 19.23 -10.62
C THR A 30 -27.08 17.84 -10.19
N ILE A 31 -26.30 17.75 -9.12
CA ILE A 31 -26.05 16.50 -8.39
C ILE A 31 -26.69 16.65 -7.01
N THR A 32 -27.67 15.80 -6.75
CA THR A 32 -28.34 15.63 -5.48
C THR A 32 -27.37 15.07 -4.45
N CYS A 33 -26.92 15.91 -3.52
CA CYS A 33 -26.15 15.48 -2.34
C CYS A 33 -27.10 15.31 -1.16
N ALA A 34 -27.27 14.07 -0.68
CA ALA A 34 -27.89 13.81 0.62
C ALA A 34 -26.82 13.86 1.72
N LEU A 35 -26.86 14.90 2.55
CA LEU A 35 -26.23 14.91 3.89
C LEU A 35 -27.26 14.43 4.93
N PRO A 36 -26.84 13.75 6.00
CA PRO A 36 -27.54 13.80 7.26
C PRO A 36 -26.86 14.83 8.18
N SER A 37 -27.55 15.95 8.42
CA SER A 37 -27.23 16.90 9.49
C SER A 37 -27.96 16.53 10.78
N ASN A 38 -27.21 16.44 11.87
CA ASN A 38 -27.68 16.42 13.24
C ASN A 38 -28.64 17.60 13.53
N LEU A 39 -29.72 17.33 14.25
CA LEU A 39 -30.42 18.33 15.07
C LEU A 39 -30.88 17.70 16.39
N ARG A 40 -30.79 18.53 17.42
CA ARG A 40 -30.73 18.24 18.86
C ARG A 40 -32.09 18.56 19.50
N SER A 41 -32.33 17.92 20.65
CA SER A 41 -32.98 18.47 21.86
C SER A 41 -34.46 18.14 22.14
N SER A 42 -34.61 17.38 23.23
CA SER A 42 -35.53 17.53 24.38
C SER A 42 -37.02 17.21 24.25
N ASP A 43 -37.48 16.21 25.01
CA ASP A 43 -38.48 16.48 26.05
C ASP A 43 -38.44 15.49 27.24
N ARG A 44 -38.89 15.99 28.38
CA ARG A 44 -38.81 15.44 29.75
C ARG A 44 -39.95 14.47 30.09
N ARG A 45 -39.65 13.47 30.93
CA ARG A 45 -40.48 12.99 32.08
C ARG A 45 -39.68 11.90 32.81
N ARG A 46 -38.92 12.18 33.89
CA ARG A 46 -39.27 12.42 35.30
C ARG A 46 -39.90 11.21 36.01
N LEU A 47 -39.08 10.53 36.84
CA LEU A 47 -39.36 9.88 38.15
C LEU A 47 -37.97 9.65 38.80
N ARG A 48 -37.40 10.53 39.66
CA ARG A 48 -37.49 10.58 41.16
C ARG A 48 -37.83 9.21 41.77
N THR A 49 -37.01 8.59 42.63
CA THR A 49 -36.54 9.02 43.98
C THR A 49 -35.34 8.16 44.44
N THR A 50 -34.22 8.73 44.95
CA THR A 50 -33.75 8.78 46.37
C THR A 50 -33.78 7.43 47.11
N SER A 51 -32.81 6.95 47.89
CA SER A 51 -31.60 7.48 48.53
C SER A 51 -30.81 6.31 49.17
N LYS A 52 -29.48 6.47 49.24
CA LYS A 52 -28.43 5.77 50.03
C LYS A 52 -28.69 5.80 51.57
N PRO A 53 -27.81 5.29 52.48
CA PRO A 53 -26.89 4.10 52.51
C PRO A 53 -26.77 3.42 53.92
N TYR A 54 -25.72 2.57 54.11
CA TYR A 54 -25.03 2.16 55.37
C TYR A 54 -25.77 1.09 56.24
N THR A 55 -25.20 0.08 56.92
CA THR A 55 -23.83 -0.25 57.39
C THR A 55 -23.72 -1.73 57.80
N TRP A 56 -22.48 -2.19 57.95
CA TRP A 56 -21.88 -3.42 58.49
C TRP A 56 -22.36 -3.86 59.91
N THR A 57 -22.41 -5.18 60.21
CA THR A 57 -21.53 -5.91 61.18
C THR A 57 -22.04 -7.33 61.58
N SER A 58 -21.13 -8.32 61.44
CA SER A 58 -20.83 -9.52 62.26
C SER A 58 -21.90 -10.49 62.82
N GLY A 59 -21.67 -11.80 62.62
CA GLY A 59 -22.16 -12.89 63.50
C GLY A 59 -22.14 -14.30 62.89
N LEU A 60 -21.09 -15.10 63.16
CA LEU A 60 -21.09 -16.59 63.13
C LEU A 60 -21.75 -17.14 64.43
N PRO A 61 -22.08 -18.44 64.67
CA PRO A 61 -21.52 -19.67 64.05
C PRO A 61 -22.44 -20.94 63.88
N LYS A 62 -21.85 -21.99 63.25
CA LYS A 62 -21.97 -23.47 63.48
C LYS A 62 -23.20 -24.29 63.03
N ARG A 63 -22.96 -25.26 62.11
CA ARG A 63 -23.04 -26.76 62.27
C ARG A 63 -22.88 -27.42 60.89
N SER A 64 -21.74 -28.01 60.55
CA SER A 64 -21.36 -29.43 60.70
C SER A 64 -22.32 -30.46 60.06
N PHE A 65 -22.00 -30.91 58.85
CA PHE A 65 -22.18 -32.31 58.47
C PHE A 65 -20.93 -32.78 57.73
N VAL A 66 -20.28 -33.78 58.32
CA VAL A 66 -19.16 -34.53 57.76
C VAL A 66 -19.75 -35.59 56.83
N LEU A 67 -19.34 -35.59 55.56
CA LEU A 67 -19.44 -36.78 54.72
C LEU A 67 -18.03 -37.08 54.21
N ARG A 68 -17.48 -38.19 54.71
CA ARG A 68 -16.19 -38.74 54.34
C ARG A 68 -16.43 -39.66 53.14
N SER A 69 -15.96 -39.28 51.96
CA SER A 69 -15.88 -40.17 50.79
C SER A 69 -14.44 -40.23 50.30
N THR A 70 -14.06 -41.43 49.94
CA THR A 70 -12.74 -41.99 49.70
C THR A 70 -12.09 -41.47 48.41
N LEU A 71 -10.75 -41.49 48.42
CA LEU A 71 -9.82 -41.31 47.30
C LEU A 71 -10.37 -41.84 45.97
N ASP A 72 -10.46 -40.95 44.99
CA ASP A 72 -9.86 -41.21 43.69
C ASP A 72 -9.25 -39.90 43.21
N GLU A 73 -7.96 -39.75 43.46
CA GLU A 73 -7.14 -38.64 42.98
C GLU A 73 -6.92 -38.87 41.49
N VAL A 74 -7.93 -38.55 40.68
CA VAL A 74 -7.78 -38.47 39.23
C VAL A 74 -6.95 -37.22 38.97
N SER A 75 -5.65 -37.44 38.82
CA SER A 75 -4.72 -36.47 38.26
C SER A 75 -5.26 -36.11 36.87
N VAL A 76 -5.93 -34.97 36.77
CA VAL A 76 -6.25 -34.34 35.50
C VAL A 76 -4.89 -33.92 34.94
N LEU A 77 -4.26 -34.84 34.20
CA LEU A 77 -3.14 -34.51 33.34
C LEU A 77 -3.62 -33.40 32.43
N ASP A 78 -2.99 -32.24 32.53
CA ASP A 78 -3.12 -31.20 31.52
C ASP A 78 -2.92 -31.85 30.14
N PRO A 79 -3.81 -31.59 29.16
CA PRO A 79 -3.63 -32.13 27.83
C PRO A 79 -2.24 -31.71 27.32
N PRO A 80 -1.48 -32.64 26.73
CA PRO A 80 -0.18 -32.30 26.18
C PRO A 80 -0.34 -31.13 25.19
N PRO A 81 0.59 -30.15 25.18
CA PRO A 81 0.55 -29.07 24.22
C PRO A 81 0.43 -29.67 22.81
N PRO A 82 -0.40 -29.09 21.93
CA PRO A 82 -0.56 -29.59 20.57
C PRO A 82 0.82 -29.71 19.91
N PRO A 83 1.09 -30.80 19.17
CA PRO A 83 2.40 -31.04 18.59
C PRO A 83 2.78 -29.88 17.67
N GLU A 84 3.92 -29.23 17.93
CA GLU A 84 4.41 -28.08 17.14
C GLU A 84 4.59 -28.41 15.65
N ASP A 85 4.72 -29.70 15.30
CA ASP A 85 4.75 -30.18 13.92
C ASP A 85 3.46 -29.81 13.16
N SER A 86 2.31 -29.86 13.84
CA SER A 86 1.03 -29.57 13.19
C SER A 86 0.87 -28.10 12.80
N THR A 87 1.42 -27.16 13.58
CA THR A 87 1.32 -25.73 13.28
C THR A 87 2.29 -25.34 12.16
N ALA A 88 3.50 -25.90 12.13
CA ALA A 88 4.47 -25.69 11.07
C ALA A 88 3.97 -26.24 9.71
N ASP A 89 3.32 -27.40 9.71
CA ASP A 89 2.70 -27.98 8.51
C ASP A 89 1.55 -27.12 7.99
N LEU A 90 0.70 -26.61 8.91
CA LEU A 90 -0.38 -25.68 8.56
C LEU A 90 0.17 -24.39 7.94
N LEU A 91 1.19 -23.76 8.55
CA LEU A 91 1.83 -22.55 8.01
C LEU A 91 2.43 -22.79 6.63
N SER A 92 3.10 -23.93 6.45
CA SER A 92 3.66 -24.33 5.15
C SER A 92 2.56 -24.49 4.09
N SER A 93 1.43 -25.11 4.44
CA SER A 93 0.29 -25.25 3.53
C SER A 93 -0.35 -23.91 3.15
N LEU A 94 -0.46 -22.98 4.10
CA LEU A 94 -1.00 -21.63 3.88
C LEU A 94 -0.05 -20.76 3.06
N LYS A 95 1.26 -20.87 3.31
CA LYS A 95 2.29 -20.22 2.49
C LYS A 95 2.21 -20.70 1.04
N LEU A 96 2.11 -22.02 0.82
CA LEU A 96 1.93 -22.58 -0.51
C LEU A 96 0.63 -22.09 -1.16
N LYS A 97 -0.47 -21.99 -0.41
CA LYS A 97 -1.74 -21.41 -0.88
C LYS A 97 -1.57 -19.95 -1.32
N LEU A 98 -0.86 -19.12 -0.55
CA LEU A 98 -0.57 -17.74 -0.95
C LEU A 98 0.33 -17.67 -2.20
N LEU A 99 1.43 -18.43 -2.22
CA LEU A 99 2.37 -18.44 -3.34
C LEU A 99 1.71 -18.93 -4.64
N SER A 100 0.84 -19.93 -4.54
CA SER A 100 0.05 -20.40 -5.69
C SER A 100 -0.97 -19.36 -6.16
N ALA A 101 -1.62 -18.63 -5.24
CA ALA A 101 -2.56 -17.57 -5.59
C ALA A 101 -1.90 -16.38 -6.32
N VAL A 102 -0.65 -16.06 -5.98
CA VAL A 102 0.08 -14.95 -6.62
C VAL A 102 0.93 -15.38 -7.83
N SER A 103 1.09 -16.69 -8.05
CA SER A 103 1.81 -17.24 -9.18
C SER A 103 1.15 -16.83 -10.50
N GLY A 104 1.95 -16.43 -11.48
CA GLY A 104 1.45 -16.01 -12.80
C GLY A 104 0.84 -14.62 -12.87
N LEU A 105 0.66 -13.90 -11.75
CA LEU A 105 0.05 -12.56 -11.75
C LEU A 105 1.02 -11.43 -12.17
N ASN A 106 2.23 -11.77 -12.64
CA ASN A 106 3.26 -10.80 -13.04
C ASN A 106 3.47 -9.69 -11.99
N ARG A 107 3.63 -10.09 -10.73
CA ARG A 107 3.77 -9.20 -9.55
C ARG A 107 2.56 -8.31 -9.25
N GLY A 108 1.39 -8.64 -9.80
CA GLY A 108 0.14 -7.89 -9.65
C GLY A 108 -0.25 -7.12 -10.91
N LEU A 109 0.61 -7.03 -11.92
CA LEU A 109 0.31 -6.32 -13.18
C LEU A 109 -0.78 -7.02 -14.01
N ALA A 110 -0.92 -8.34 -13.87
CA ALA A 110 -1.92 -9.13 -14.57
C ALA A 110 -3.13 -9.48 -13.69
N ALA A 111 -3.14 -9.07 -12.41
CA ALA A 111 -4.17 -9.44 -11.47
C ALA A 111 -5.49 -8.71 -11.76
N ILE A 112 -6.59 -9.46 -11.75
CA ILE A 112 -7.96 -8.91 -11.76
C ILE A 112 -8.54 -8.89 -10.35
N GLU A 113 -9.74 -8.32 -10.20
CA GLU A 113 -10.41 -8.16 -8.89
C GLU A 113 -10.53 -9.49 -8.13
N ASP A 114 -10.90 -10.58 -8.82
CA ASP A 114 -11.01 -11.90 -8.21
C ASP A 114 -9.65 -12.42 -7.69
N ASP A 115 -8.56 -12.13 -8.40
CA ASP A 115 -7.21 -12.52 -7.98
C ASP A 115 -6.73 -11.71 -6.79
N LEU A 116 -7.08 -10.41 -6.75
CA LEU A 116 -6.82 -9.55 -5.59
C LEU A 116 -7.48 -10.10 -4.33
N GLN A 117 -8.74 -10.51 -4.44
CA GLN A 117 -9.49 -11.11 -3.32
C GLN A 117 -8.90 -12.45 -2.88
N LYS A 118 -8.52 -13.33 -3.82
CA LYS A 118 -7.88 -14.62 -3.50
C LYS A 118 -6.55 -14.44 -2.80
N ALA A 119 -5.70 -13.54 -3.30
CA ALA A 119 -4.41 -13.25 -2.70
C ALA A 119 -4.57 -12.62 -1.31
N ASP A 120 -5.53 -11.70 -1.14
CA ASP A 120 -5.82 -11.08 0.16
C ASP A 120 -6.37 -12.08 1.19
N ALA A 121 -7.27 -12.96 0.77
CA ALA A 121 -7.81 -14.02 1.64
C ALA A 121 -6.71 -15.00 2.07
N ALA A 122 -5.87 -15.46 1.14
CA ALA A 122 -4.75 -16.34 1.46
C ALA A 122 -3.72 -15.67 2.39
N ALA A 123 -3.44 -14.38 2.18
CA ALA A 123 -2.55 -13.62 3.06
C ALA A 123 -3.14 -13.50 4.47
N LYS A 124 -4.44 -13.18 4.60
CA LYS A 124 -5.12 -13.09 5.90
C LYS A 124 -5.14 -14.40 6.67
N GLU A 125 -5.35 -15.52 6.00
CA GLU A 125 -5.27 -16.84 6.63
C GLU A 125 -3.86 -17.11 7.18
N LEU A 126 -2.82 -16.76 6.42
CA LEU A 126 -1.42 -16.91 6.85
C LEU A 126 -1.07 -15.95 7.99
N GLU A 127 -1.50 -14.68 7.92
CA GLU A 127 -1.34 -13.69 8.98
C GLU A 127 -2.01 -14.17 10.29
N ALA A 128 -3.23 -14.72 10.20
CA ALA A 128 -3.95 -15.24 11.35
C ALA A 128 -3.28 -16.47 11.99
N ALA A 129 -2.68 -17.34 11.17
CA ALA A 129 -1.96 -18.51 11.66
C ALA A 129 -0.55 -18.19 12.19
N GLY A 130 0.11 -17.18 11.62
CA GLY A 130 1.46 -16.75 12.01
C GLY A 130 1.53 -15.94 13.30
N GLY A 131 0.41 -15.38 13.74
CA GLY A 131 0.33 -14.58 14.97
C GLY A 131 0.83 -13.14 14.79
N THR A 132 0.91 -12.42 15.90
CA THR A 132 1.31 -11.00 15.90
C THR A 132 2.81 -10.86 15.71
N VAL A 133 3.23 -10.03 14.75
CA VAL A 133 4.64 -9.71 14.51
C VAL A 133 5.11 -8.63 15.50
N ASP A 134 6.23 -8.89 16.18
CA ASP A 134 6.94 -7.90 16.99
C ASP A 134 8.38 -7.70 16.49
N LEU A 135 8.56 -6.66 15.68
CA LEU A 135 9.84 -6.25 15.13
C LEU A 135 10.76 -5.61 16.18
N SER A 136 10.31 -5.37 17.40
CA SER A 136 11.20 -4.92 18.49
C SER A 136 12.19 -6.01 18.87
N ILE A 137 11.78 -7.28 18.72
CA ILE A 137 12.54 -8.48 19.06
C ILE A 137 13.18 -9.05 17.79
N ASP A 138 12.39 -9.18 16.73
CA ASP A 138 12.74 -9.87 15.49
C ASP A 138 13.18 -8.94 14.36
N LEU A 139 13.72 -7.75 14.68
CA LEU A 139 14.13 -6.78 13.66
C LEU A 139 15.17 -7.37 12.72
N ASP A 140 16.08 -8.18 13.26
CA ASP A 140 17.16 -8.89 12.58
C ASP A 140 16.68 -9.76 11.42
N LYS A 141 15.48 -10.34 11.52
CA LYS A 141 14.86 -11.13 10.45
C LYS A 141 14.55 -10.30 9.20
N LEU A 142 14.48 -8.97 9.29
CA LEU A 142 14.29 -8.12 8.10
C LEU A 142 15.59 -7.93 7.29
N GLN A 143 16.75 -8.27 7.84
CA GLN A 143 18.04 -8.03 7.22
C GLN A 143 18.15 -8.74 5.87
N GLY A 144 18.71 -8.05 4.89
CA GLY A 144 19.09 -8.65 3.61
C GLY A 144 18.29 -8.13 2.44
N ARG A 145 18.18 -8.96 1.41
CA ARG A 145 17.57 -8.59 0.13
C ARG A 145 16.29 -9.39 -0.08
N TRP A 146 15.20 -8.67 -0.27
CA TRP A 146 13.86 -9.22 -0.45
C TRP A 146 13.39 -8.98 -1.87
N LYS A 147 12.92 -10.01 -2.55
CA LYS A 147 12.32 -9.93 -3.88
C LYS A 147 10.82 -9.78 -3.76
N LEU A 148 10.25 -8.75 -4.37
CA LEU A 148 8.81 -8.55 -4.45
C LEU A 148 8.22 -9.52 -5.49
N ILE A 149 7.36 -10.42 -5.04
CA ILE A 149 6.68 -11.39 -5.92
C ILE A 149 5.25 -10.98 -6.23
N TYR A 150 4.63 -10.13 -5.40
CA TYR A 150 3.28 -9.64 -5.62
C TYR A 150 3.04 -8.31 -4.91
N SER A 151 2.35 -7.37 -5.58
CA SER A 151 1.74 -6.21 -4.95
C SER A 151 0.37 -5.90 -5.55
N SER A 152 -0.64 -5.72 -4.68
CA SER A 152 -1.96 -5.26 -5.12
C SER A 152 -1.96 -3.80 -5.62
N ALA A 153 -0.91 -3.02 -5.32
CA ALA A 153 -0.80 -1.64 -5.81
C ALA A 153 -0.61 -1.58 -7.34
N PHE A 154 -0.04 -2.62 -7.94
CA PHE A 154 0.25 -2.68 -9.37
C PHE A 154 -0.94 -3.09 -10.25
N SER A 155 -1.99 -3.65 -9.66
CA SER A 155 -3.24 -3.95 -10.39
C SER A 155 -4.10 -2.70 -10.58
N SER A 156 -3.90 -1.68 -9.73
CA SER A 156 -4.58 -0.39 -9.85
C SER A 156 -4.02 0.34 -11.07
N ARG A 157 -4.91 0.66 -12.01
CA ARG A 157 -4.65 1.21 -13.36
C ARG A 157 -3.78 2.50 -13.41
N THR A 158 -3.37 3.03 -12.27
CA THR A 158 -2.63 4.28 -12.11
C THR A 158 -1.12 4.15 -12.23
N LEU A 159 -0.53 2.97 -11.97
CA LEU A 159 0.94 2.79 -11.99
C LEU A 159 1.47 2.19 -13.30
N GLY A 160 0.72 2.32 -14.40
CA GLY A 160 1.21 1.98 -15.73
C GLY A 160 1.33 0.48 -16.00
N GLY A 161 0.55 -0.34 -15.29
CA GLY A 161 0.35 -1.75 -15.61
C GLY A 161 -0.18 -1.91 -17.02
N SER A 162 0.74 -2.05 -17.97
CA SER A 162 0.41 -2.36 -19.35
C SER A 162 -0.09 -3.80 -19.33
N ARG A 163 -1.41 -3.98 -19.44
CA ARG A 163 -1.98 -5.29 -19.72
C ARG A 163 -1.26 -5.80 -20.98
N PRO A 164 -0.74 -7.04 -21.00
CA PRO A 164 -0.22 -7.64 -22.21
C PRO A 164 -1.29 -7.55 -23.30
N GLY A 165 -1.10 -6.65 -24.27
CA GLY A 165 -2.12 -6.26 -25.25
C GLY A 165 -1.69 -5.04 -26.07
N PRO A 166 -2.27 -4.82 -27.26
CA PRO A 166 -1.79 -3.81 -28.21
C PRO A 166 -1.84 -2.39 -27.60
N PRO A 167 -0.75 -1.61 -27.68
CA PRO A 167 -0.66 -0.32 -27.02
C PRO A 167 -1.49 0.74 -27.74
N THR A 168 -2.58 1.21 -27.13
CA THR A 168 -3.23 2.47 -27.52
C THR A 168 -2.50 3.63 -26.82
N GLY A 169 -1.38 4.08 -27.39
CA GLY A 169 -0.89 5.46 -27.18
C GLY A 169 0.48 5.70 -26.55
N ARG A 170 1.28 4.68 -26.18
CA ARG A 170 2.68 4.88 -25.74
C ARG A 170 3.64 4.42 -26.83
N LEU A 171 4.51 5.33 -27.31
CA LEU A 171 5.44 5.06 -28.41
C LEU A 171 6.43 3.92 -28.11
N LEU A 172 6.75 3.69 -26.83
CA LEU A 172 7.69 2.68 -26.35
C LEU A 172 7.11 1.95 -25.12
N PRO A 173 7.06 0.60 -25.09
CA PRO A 173 6.62 -0.14 -23.92
C PRO A 173 7.72 -0.11 -22.84
N ILE A 174 7.38 0.39 -21.65
CA ILE A 174 8.22 0.26 -20.45
C ILE A 174 7.77 -1.02 -19.73
N THR A 175 8.64 -2.01 -19.65
CA THR A 175 8.39 -3.26 -18.91
C THR A 175 9.03 -3.16 -17.52
N LEU A 176 8.25 -3.49 -16.49
CA LEU A 176 8.75 -3.60 -15.13
C LEU A 176 9.56 -4.91 -15.04
N GLY A 177 10.86 -4.82 -14.78
CA GLY A 177 11.76 -5.94 -14.50
C GLY A 177 11.64 -6.41 -13.05
N GLN A 178 12.68 -6.98 -12.45
CA GLN A 178 12.60 -7.44 -11.06
C GLN A 178 12.52 -6.27 -10.07
N VAL A 179 11.83 -6.48 -8.95
CA VAL A 179 11.70 -5.48 -7.88
C VAL A 179 12.26 -6.09 -6.61
N PHE A 180 13.21 -5.40 -6.00
CA PHE A 180 13.90 -5.82 -4.81
C PHE A 180 13.84 -4.74 -3.74
N GLN A 181 13.98 -5.17 -2.51
CA GLN A 181 14.09 -4.31 -1.36
C GLN A 181 15.27 -4.78 -0.52
N ARG A 182 16.32 -3.96 -0.49
CA ARG A 182 17.47 -4.20 0.36
C ARG A 182 17.26 -3.46 1.67
N ILE A 183 17.40 -4.19 2.77
CA ILE A 183 17.24 -3.65 4.13
C ILE A 183 18.52 -3.92 4.90
N ASP A 184 19.05 -2.86 5.49
CA ASP A 184 20.18 -2.92 6.41
C ASP A 184 19.79 -2.27 7.73
N ILE A 185 19.68 -3.10 8.77
CA ILE A 185 19.20 -2.71 10.10
C ILE A 185 20.23 -1.87 10.85
N VAL A 186 21.52 -2.11 10.58
CA VAL A 186 22.62 -1.42 11.27
C VAL A 186 22.69 0.04 10.80
N SER A 187 22.65 0.26 9.49
CA SER A 187 22.68 1.61 8.89
C SER A 187 21.29 2.24 8.75
N LYS A 188 20.23 1.48 9.05
CA LYS A 188 18.82 1.84 8.82
C LYS A 188 18.52 2.14 7.35
N ASP A 189 19.23 1.49 6.43
CA ASP A 189 19.01 1.66 4.99
C ASP A 189 17.85 0.80 4.50
N PHE A 190 17.08 1.36 3.59
CA PHE A 190 15.94 0.74 2.95
C PHE A 190 15.90 1.15 1.47
N ASP A 191 16.50 0.33 0.63
CA ASP A 191 16.62 0.61 -0.80
C ASP A 191 15.53 -0.16 -1.56
N ASN A 192 14.63 0.55 -2.23
CA ASN A 192 13.73 -0.04 -3.22
C ASN A 192 14.42 0.00 -4.59
N ILE A 193 14.75 -1.18 -5.12
CA ILE A 193 15.52 -1.36 -6.34
C ILE A 193 14.60 -1.97 -7.39
N VAL A 194 14.39 -1.24 -8.49
CA VAL A 194 13.50 -1.63 -9.57
C VAL A 194 14.32 -1.72 -10.85
N ASP A 195 14.31 -2.90 -11.47
CA ASP A 195 14.78 -3.05 -12.83
C ASP A 195 13.66 -2.66 -13.79
N LEU A 196 14.00 -1.92 -14.83
CA LEU A 196 13.11 -1.41 -15.86
C LEU A 196 13.73 -1.74 -17.21
N GLN A 197 12.91 -2.15 -18.15
CA GLN A 197 13.35 -2.33 -19.52
C GLN A 197 12.50 -1.45 -20.43
N ILE A 198 13.17 -0.64 -21.23
CA ILE A 198 12.56 0.25 -22.20
C ILE A 198 12.66 -0.43 -23.56
N GLY A 199 11.52 -0.82 -24.11
CA GLY A 199 11.46 -1.27 -25.50
C GLY A 199 11.83 -0.11 -26.42
N VAL A 200 12.71 -0.35 -27.38
CA VAL A 200 13.10 0.63 -28.40
C VAL A 200 12.66 0.13 -29.78
N PRO A 201 12.49 1.01 -30.78
CA PRO A 201 12.10 0.58 -32.13
C PRO A 201 13.17 -0.36 -32.71
N TRP A 202 12.72 -1.39 -33.42
CA TRP A 202 13.61 -2.25 -34.19
C TRP A 202 14.48 -1.39 -35.15
N PRO A 203 15.79 -1.62 -35.27
CA PRO A 203 16.58 -2.77 -34.82
C PRO A 203 17.33 -2.58 -33.49
N LEU A 204 16.99 -1.57 -32.69
CA LEU A 204 17.74 -1.28 -31.46
C LEU A 204 17.42 -2.32 -30.36
N PRO A 205 18.42 -2.74 -29.55
CA PRO A 205 18.17 -3.61 -28.41
C PRO A 205 17.50 -2.83 -27.26
N PRO A 206 16.62 -3.47 -26.47
CA PRO A 206 16.00 -2.84 -25.29
C PRO A 206 17.02 -2.25 -24.32
N ILE A 207 16.69 -1.10 -23.73
CA ILE A 207 17.55 -0.44 -22.75
C ILE A 207 17.14 -0.92 -21.36
N GLU A 208 18.10 -1.46 -20.61
CA GLU A 208 17.90 -1.89 -19.23
C GLU A 208 18.37 -0.79 -18.27
N LEU A 209 17.51 -0.46 -17.30
CA LEU A 209 17.76 0.53 -16.27
C LEU A 209 17.47 -0.08 -14.90
N THR A 210 18.30 0.21 -13.92
CA THR A 210 18.03 -0.11 -12.52
C THR A 210 17.86 1.20 -11.77
N ALA A 211 16.65 1.46 -11.27
CA ALA A 211 16.36 2.59 -10.41
C ALA A 211 16.41 2.14 -8.94
N THR A 212 17.26 2.79 -8.15
CA THR A 212 17.36 2.59 -6.70
C THR A 212 16.82 3.81 -5.99
N LEU A 213 15.73 3.64 -5.26
CA LEU A 213 15.19 4.65 -4.36
C LEU A 213 15.70 4.32 -2.95
N ALA A 214 16.67 5.11 -2.49
CA ALA A 214 17.26 4.98 -1.17
C ALA A 214 16.36 5.67 -0.14
N HIS A 215 16.07 4.96 0.95
CA HIS A 215 15.33 5.48 2.08
C HIS A 215 16.05 5.11 3.38
N LYS A 216 15.80 5.89 4.42
CA LYS A 216 16.05 5.48 5.80
C LYS A 216 14.77 4.95 6.41
N PHE A 217 14.88 3.97 7.30
CA PHE A 217 13.71 3.45 7.99
C PHE A 217 13.81 3.58 9.52
N GLU A 218 12.66 3.78 10.13
CA GLU A 218 12.47 3.87 11.57
C GLU A 218 11.31 2.95 11.98
N LEU A 219 11.47 2.23 13.08
CA LEU A 219 10.42 1.39 13.65
C LEU A 219 9.46 2.28 14.47
N ILE A 220 8.16 2.15 14.20
CA ILE A 220 7.08 2.82 14.93
C ILE A 220 6.17 1.74 15.52
N GLY A 221 6.05 1.71 16.85
CA GLY A 221 5.29 0.65 17.53
C GLY A 221 5.98 -0.71 17.41
N THR A 222 5.19 -1.78 17.27
CA THR A 222 5.69 -3.17 17.25
C THR A 222 5.89 -3.71 15.84
N SER A 223 5.09 -3.29 14.86
CA SER A 223 5.07 -3.86 13.50
C SER A 223 5.15 -2.82 12.38
N SER A 224 5.04 -1.52 12.68
CA SER A 224 5.01 -0.46 11.66
C SER A 224 6.40 0.10 11.39
N ILE A 225 6.72 0.30 10.11
CA ILE A 225 7.96 0.89 9.64
C ILE A 225 7.63 2.16 8.88
N LYS A 226 8.25 3.25 9.30
CA LYS A 226 8.27 4.51 8.56
C LYS A 226 9.54 4.59 7.74
N ILE A 227 9.40 4.89 6.46
CA ILE A 227 10.50 5.15 5.54
C ILE A 227 10.54 6.63 5.18
N THR A 228 11.75 7.17 5.12
CA THR A 228 12.02 8.54 4.71
C THR A 228 12.94 8.50 3.51
N PHE A 229 12.49 9.06 2.39
CA PHE A 229 13.23 9.11 1.14
C PHE A 229 14.48 9.99 1.27
N GLU A 230 15.60 9.48 0.77
CA GLU A 230 16.85 10.24 0.69
C GLU A 230 17.15 10.67 -0.75
N LYS A 231 17.27 9.70 -1.68
CA LYS A 231 17.66 9.97 -3.06
C LYS A 231 17.21 8.87 -4.02
N THR A 232 17.19 9.22 -5.31
CA THR A 232 17.01 8.25 -6.40
C THR A 232 18.29 8.18 -7.22
N THR A 233 18.81 6.97 -7.40
CA THR A 233 19.94 6.71 -8.29
C THR A 233 19.44 5.84 -9.43
N VAL A 234 19.66 6.29 -10.67
CA VAL A 234 19.35 5.50 -11.86
C VAL A 234 20.65 5.03 -12.48
N LYS A 235 20.79 3.72 -12.65
CA LYS A 235 21.91 3.07 -13.32
C LYS A 235 21.42 2.50 -14.63
N THR A 236 22.24 2.60 -15.67
CA THR A 236 21.99 1.87 -16.91
C THR A 236 22.70 0.52 -16.83
N THR A 237 21.99 -0.55 -17.17
CA THR A 237 22.48 -1.93 -17.10
C THR A 237 22.68 -2.47 -18.52
N GLY A 238 23.50 -3.51 -18.70
CA GLY A 238 23.80 -4.11 -20.01
C GLY A 238 24.85 -3.34 -20.82
N ASN A 239 24.60 -3.14 -22.12
CA ASN A 239 25.56 -2.53 -23.06
C ASN A 239 25.91 -1.07 -22.73
N LEU A 240 25.07 -0.41 -21.93
CA LEU A 240 25.27 0.98 -21.49
C LEU A 240 25.73 1.09 -20.03
N SER A 241 26.22 0.00 -19.43
CA SER A 241 26.78 -0.04 -18.07
C SER A 241 28.02 0.86 -17.86
N GLN A 242 28.62 1.34 -18.95
CA GLN A 242 29.73 2.28 -18.92
C GLN A 242 29.31 3.71 -18.53
N LEU A 243 28.01 4.03 -18.57
CA LEU A 243 27.52 5.36 -18.18
C LEU A 243 27.52 5.51 -16.65
N PRO A 244 28.03 6.64 -16.13
CA PRO A 244 28.03 6.88 -14.69
C PRO A 244 26.58 6.91 -14.14
N PRO A 245 26.34 6.36 -12.94
CA PRO A 245 25.04 6.45 -12.29
C PRO A 245 24.58 7.90 -12.18
N LEU A 246 23.35 8.18 -12.63
CA LEU A 246 22.75 9.50 -12.50
C LEU A 246 22.02 9.57 -11.16
N GLU A 247 22.50 10.45 -10.28
CA GLU A 247 21.77 10.80 -9.06
C GLU A 247 20.75 11.88 -9.41
N VAL A 248 19.47 11.52 -9.30
CA VAL A 248 18.39 12.47 -9.46
C VAL A 248 17.87 12.81 -8.06
N PRO A 249 17.95 14.07 -7.63
CA PRO A 249 17.49 14.47 -6.29
C PRO A 249 15.97 14.33 -6.11
N ARG A 250 15.23 14.05 -7.19
CA ARG A 250 13.77 13.87 -7.17
C ARG A 250 13.36 12.64 -7.99
N ILE A 251 12.47 11.84 -7.41
CA ILE A 251 11.81 10.73 -8.10
C ILE A 251 11.09 11.32 -9.35
N PRO A 252 11.28 10.76 -10.56
CA PRO A 252 10.52 11.17 -11.74
C PRO A 252 9.02 11.12 -11.46
N ASP A 253 8.26 12.12 -11.93
CA ASP A 253 6.83 12.26 -11.62
C ASP A 253 6.01 11.00 -11.97
N ALA A 254 6.46 10.21 -12.94
CA ALA A 254 5.84 8.94 -13.35
C ALA A 254 5.94 7.80 -12.32
N LEU A 255 6.87 7.90 -11.35
CA LEU A 255 7.08 6.90 -10.30
C LEU A 255 6.67 7.42 -8.91
N ARG A 256 6.08 8.63 -8.84
CA ARG A 256 5.70 9.26 -7.58
C ARG A 256 4.40 8.64 -7.03
N PRO A 257 4.39 8.11 -5.79
CA PRO A 257 3.15 7.80 -5.10
C PRO A 257 2.35 9.09 -4.81
N PRO A 258 1.01 9.07 -4.88
CA PRO A 258 0.19 10.27 -4.69
C PRO A 258 0.16 10.82 -3.24
N SER A 259 0.68 10.09 -2.24
CA SER A 259 0.75 10.54 -0.83
C SER A 259 2.16 11.01 -0.44
N ASN A 260 2.19 12.09 0.34
CA ASN A 260 3.29 12.79 1.03
C ASN A 260 4.73 12.67 0.44
N THR A 261 5.27 13.84 0.07
CA THR A 261 6.42 14.12 -0.82
C THR A 261 7.79 13.48 -0.46
N GLY A 262 7.92 12.72 0.62
CA GLY A 262 9.20 12.11 1.01
C GLY A 262 9.16 11.09 2.14
N SER A 263 8.00 10.63 2.60
CA SER A 263 7.93 9.58 3.63
C SER A 263 6.75 8.66 3.40
N GLY A 264 6.95 7.36 3.61
CA GLY A 264 5.91 6.34 3.56
C GLY A 264 5.85 5.55 4.87
N GLU A 265 4.72 4.93 5.13
CA GLU A 265 4.56 4.02 6.26
C GLU A 265 3.94 2.71 5.78
N PHE A 266 4.39 1.60 6.36
CA PHE A 266 3.82 0.29 6.12
C PHE A 266 3.96 -0.58 7.36
N GLU A 267 3.08 -1.55 7.48
CA GLU A 267 3.08 -2.54 8.56
C GLU A 267 3.62 -3.88 8.05
N VAL A 268 4.44 -4.56 8.85
CA VAL A 268 4.83 -5.95 8.61
C VAL A 268 3.86 -6.86 9.36
N THR A 269 3.00 -7.54 8.61
CA THR A 269 1.92 -8.37 9.17
C THR A 269 2.28 -9.85 9.27
N TYR A 270 3.30 -10.28 8.54
CA TYR A 270 3.86 -11.63 8.64
C TYR A 270 5.35 -11.59 8.27
N LEU A 271 6.17 -12.30 9.04
CA LEU A 271 7.61 -12.41 8.82
C LEU A 271 8.11 -13.77 9.27
N ASP A 272 8.80 -14.46 8.37
CA ASP A 272 9.55 -15.67 8.68
C ASP A 272 10.95 -15.62 8.02
N ALA A 273 11.63 -16.77 7.93
CA ALA A 273 12.97 -16.86 7.38
C ALA A 273 13.09 -16.56 5.87
N ASP A 274 12.04 -16.78 5.08
CA ASP A 274 12.09 -16.70 3.61
C ASP A 274 10.98 -15.87 2.98
N THR A 275 9.97 -15.46 3.75
CA THR A 275 8.73 -14.84 3.31
C THR A 275 8.37 -13.70 4.25
N ARG A 276 7.94 -12.58 3.64
CA ARG A 276 7.43 -11.43 4.39
C ARG A 276 6.23 -10.84 3.70
N ILE A 277 5.23 -10.49 4.50
CA ILE A 277 4.03 -9.78 4.06
C ILE A 277 4.01 -8.41 4.71
N THR A 278 3.69 -7.40 3.91
CA THR A 278 3.51 -6.03 4.40
C THR A 278 2.22 -5.44 3.88
N ARG A 279 1.61 -4.58 4.69
CA ARG A 279 0.45 -3.76 4.35
C ARG A 279 0.86 -2.30 4.26
N GLY A 280 0.64 -1.65 3.11
CA GLY A 280 0.87 -0.21 2.97
C GLY A 280 -0.15 0.63 3.74
N ASP A 281 0.12 1.94 3.86
CA ASP A 281 -0.80 2.96 4.41
C ASP A 281 -2.24 2.91 3.86
N ARG A 282 -2.39 2.49 2.60
CA ARG A 282 -3.69 2.33 1.90
C ARG A 282 -4.23 0.90 1.92
N GLY A 283 -3.67 0.01 2.74
CA GLY A 283 -4.04 -1.40 2.80
C GLY A 283 -3.49 -2.24 1.63
N GLU A 284 -2.52 -1.71 0.89
CA GLU A 284 -1.87 -2.42 -0.23
C GLU A 284 -1.14 -3.66 0.27
N LEU A 285 -1.52 -4.84 -0.24
CA LEU A 285 -0.83 -6.08 0.05
C LEU A 285 0.46 -6.16 -0.77
N ARG A 286 1.57 -6.49 -0.10
CA ARG A 286 2.86 -6.76 -0.75
C ARG A 286 3.44 -8.04 -0.16
N VAL A 287 3.85 -8.95 -1.03
CA VAL A 287 4.43 -10.24 -0.66
C VAL A 287 5.85 -10.30 -1.19
N PHE A 288 6.78 -10.60 -0.29
CA PHE A 288 8.20 -10.70 -0.56
C PHE A 288 8.72 -12.09 -0.22
N VAL A 289 9.75 -12.49 -0.93
CA VAL A 289 10.57 -13.66 -0.61
C VAL A 289 12.04 -13.28 -0.52
N ILE A 290 12.85 -13.99 0.25
CA ILE A 290 14.28 -13.74 0.31
C ILE A 290 14.93 -14.01 -1.06
N ALA A 291 15.88 -13.16 -1.45
CA ALA A 291 16.49 -13.14 -2.78
C ALA A 291 17.86 -13.81 -2.84
#